data_AF-A0A8X7W906-F1
#
_entry.id   AF-A0A8X7W906-F1
#
_cell.length_a   1.000
_cell.length_b   1.000
_cell.length_c   1.000
_cell.angle_alpha   90.00
_cell.angle_beta   90.00
_cell.angle_gamma   90.00
#
_symmetry.space_group_name_H-M   'P 1'
#
loop_
_entity.id
_entity.type
_entity.pdbx_description
1 polymer ?
#
loop_
_entity_poly.entity_id
_entity_poly.type
_entity_poly.pdbx_seq_one_letter_code
_entity_poly.pdbx_strand_id
1 'polypeptide(L)'
;MSAVYCGSKRSYFDDTPSPPPSSKRFRCYSPSNPPSWSSSPSSSLDQLRTAFPHLELTVLVEALEEHGSDLNAAMKSLYALVSAEEERAAGNKEKADAAGAAFAALPASADDWVSLLVREVTQSTGTDDAKVRTERVLEALEKTLSARAHQEAGKKFQEESVAVQQQVEALIKDNTVLKRAVAIQHERQKALEDANQQLEFLKQLVPQYQEKVRNLEVNNYALKLQLEQMEHGNSMMPQRFNPDVF
;
A
#
# COMPACT_ATOMS: atom_id res chain seq x y z
N MET A 1 42.12 -44.68 23.91
CA MET A 1 41.52 -44.03 22.73
C MET A 1 40.04 -44.42 22.66
N SER A 2 39.23 -43.53 22.09
CA SER A 2 37.78 -43.62 21.82
C SER A 2 36.85 -43.07 22.90
N ALA A 3 36.40 -41.84 22.62
CA ALA A 3 35.29 -41.13 23.23
C ALA A 3 33.96 -41.61 22.63
N VAL A 4 32.88 -41.59 23.42
CA VAL A 4 31.52 -41.36 22.92
C VAL A 4 30.78 -40.49 23.93
N TYR A 5 30.36 -39.32 23.44
CA TYR A 5 29.53 -38.33 24.10
C TYR A 5 28.06 -38.69 23.83
N CYS A 6 27.23 -38.82 24.86
CA CYS A 6 25.77 -38.94 24.68
C CYS A 6 25.04 -37.93 25.56
N GLY A 7 24.23 -37.12 24.88
CA GLY A 7 23.52 -35.94 25.35
C GLY A 7 22.59 -36.16 26.55
N SER A 8 22.60 -35.15 27.41
CA SER A 8 21.65 -34.89 28.48
C SER A 8 20.31 -34.43 27.89
N LYS A 9 19.23 -35.20 28.11
CA LYS A 9 17.84 -34.70 28.06
C LYS A 9 17.23 -34.88 29.45
N ARG A 10 17.26 -33.82 30.26
CA ARG A 10 16.37 -33.72 31.43
C ARG A 10 15.15 -32.90 31.05
N SER A 11 14.01 -33.57 31.19
CA SER A 11 12.69 -32.99 31.46
C SER A 11 12.77 -31.95 32.57
N TYR A 12 12.25 -30.74 32.31
CA TYR A 12 11.79 -29.80 33.34
C TYR A 12 10.57 -29.07 32.79
N PHE A 13 9.40 -29.61 33.11
CA PHE A 13 8.12 -28.92 33.07
C PHE A 13 7.69 -28.86 34.54
N ASP A 14 7.80 -27.70 35.18
CA ASP A 14 6.82 -27.15 36.13
C ASP A 14 7.24 -25.74 36.58
N ASP A 15 6.28 -24.98 37.13
CA ASP A 15 6.33 -23.61 37.66
C ASP A 15 6.24 -22.42 36.68
N THR A 16 5.01 -21.93 36.45
CA THR A 16 4.60 -20.54 36.82
C THR A 16 3.09 -20.33 36.67
N PRO A 17 2.48 -19.41 37.47
CA PRO A 17 1.09 -19.52 37.93
C PRO A 17 0.04 -18.88 37.01
N SER A 18 -1.20 -19.36 37.14
CA SER A 18 -2.41 -18.95 36.40
C SER A 18 -2.86 -17.50 36.69
N PRO A 19 -3.36 -16.74 35.68
CA PRO A 19 -4.24 -15.60 35.88
C PRO A 19 -5.74 -16.00 35.73
N PRO A 20 -6.71 -15.16 36.17
CA PRO A 20 -8.10 -15.55 36.45
C PRO A 20 -9.04 -15.51 35.23
N PRO A 21 -10.25 -16.12 35.29
CA PRO A 21 -11.18 -16.14 34.18
C PRO A 21 -12.03 -14.85 34.13
N SER A 22 -11.79 -13.98 33.15
CA SER A 22 -12.69 -12.86 32.88
C SER A 22 -13.73 -13.25 31.82
N SER A 23 -14.97 -13.41 32.27
CA SER A 23 -16.17 -13.36 31.43
C SER A 23 -16.26 -12.04 30.67
N LYS A 24 -16.54 -12.07 29.36
CA LYS A 24 -17.62 -11.33 28.68
C LYS A 24 -17.61 -11.58 27.16
N ARG A 25 -18.81 -11.86 26.63
CA ARG A 25 -19.13 -12.14 25.22
C ARG A 25 -18.56 -11.07 24.28
N PHE A 26 -17.80 -11.48 23.27
CA PHE A 26 -17.69 -10.72 22.04
C PHE A 26 -18.74 -11.25 21.07
N ARG A 27 -19.75 -10.40 20.82
CA ARG A 27 -20.67 -10.57 19.70
C ARG A 27 -19.86 -10.48 18.41
N CYS A 28 -20.07 -11.43 17.51
CA CYS A 28 -19.69 -11.32 16.12
C CYS A 28 -20.24 -10.01 15.55
N TYR A 29 -19.37 -9.10 15.16
CA TYR A 29 -19.71 -8.04 14.21
C TYR A 29 -19.22 -8.53 12.83
N SER A 30 -20.17 -8.91 11.99
CA SER A 30 -19.94 -9.02 10.55
C SER A 30 -20.07 -7.62 9.95
N PRO A 31 -19.03 -7.04 9.32
CA PRO A 31 -19.25 -6.06 8.29
C PRO A 31 -19.59 -6.83 7.01
N SER A 32 -20.88 -7.03 6.76
CA SER A 32 -21.36 -7.38 5.43
C SER A 32 -21.17 -6.16 4.53
N ASN A 33 -19.95 -5.97 4.01
CA ASN A 33 -19.63 -5.33 2.73
C ASN A 33 -18.09 -5.20 2.61
N PRO A 34 -17.48 -5.61 1.50
CA PRO A 34 -16.10 -5.21 1.21
C PRO A 34 -16.07 -3.69 1.00
N PRO A 35 -14.97 -2.98 1.34
CA PRO A 35 -14.82 -1.61 0.86
C PRO A 35 -14.72 -1.71 -0.66
N SER A 36 -15.76 -1.27 -1.37
CA SER A 36 -15.59 -0.98 -2.79
C SER A 36 -14.60 0.16 -2.87
N TRP A 37 -13.36 -0.14 -3.24
CA TRP A 37 -12.50 0.86 -3.86
C TRP A 37 -13.06 1.13 -5.25
N SER A 38 -14.25 1.73 -5.30
CA SER A 38 -14.57 2.67 -6.35
C SER A 38 -13.55 3.78 -6.18
N SER A 39 -12.55 3.81 -7.06
CA SER A 39 -11.79 5.02 -7.33
C SER A 39 -12.82 6.14 -7.36
N SER A 40 -12.79 7.04 -6.37
CA SER A 40 -13.58 8.26 -6.43
C SER A 40 -13.34 8.83 -7.82
N PRO A 41 -14.39 9.15 -8.62
CA PRO A 41 -14.16 9.83 -9.87
C PRO A 41 -13.39 11.10 -9.49
N SER A 42 -12.12 11.18 -9.91
CA SER A 42 -11.33 12.39 -9.78
C SER A 42 -12.21 13.52 -10.30
N SER A 43 -12.41 14.56 -9.47
CA SER A 43 -13.32 15.64 -9.84
C SER A 43 -12.86 16.20 -11.20
N SER A 44 -13.79 16.62 -12.07
CA SER A 44 -13.44 17.14 -13.40
C SER A 44 -12.40 18.26 -13.32
N LEU A 45 -12.41 19.00 -12.21
CA LEU A 45 -11.45 20.03 -11.88
C LEU A 45 -10.05 19.47 -11.53
N ASP A 46 -9.96 18.38 -10.77
CA ASP A 46 -8.67 17.71 -10.51
C ASP A 46 -8.01 17.20 -11.79
N GLN A 47 -8.83 16.74 -12.75
CA GLN A 47 -8.36 16.26 -14.05
C GLN A 47 -7.85 17.41 -14.94
N LEU A 48 -8.52 18.56 -14.92
CA LEU A 48 -8.02 19.75 -15.60
C LEU A 48 -6.75 20.31 -14.95
N ARG A 49 -6.66 20.27 -13.62
CA ARG A 49 -5.46 20.68 -12.87
C ARG A 49 -4.23 19.81 -13.18
N THR A 50 -4.45 18.53 -13.46
CA THR A 50 -3.38 17.63 -13.92
C THR A 50 -2.99 17.88 -15.37
N ALA A 51 -3.93 18.23 -16.24
CA ALA A 51 -3.66 18.56 -17.64
C ALA A 51 -2.97 19.92 -17.81
N PHE A 52 -3.30 20.91 -16.97
CA PHE A 52 -2.81 22.28 -17.07
C PHE A 52 -2.23 22.78 -15.73
N PRO A 53 -1.07 22.28 -15.30
CA PRO A 53 -0.46 22.67 -14.02
C PRO A 53 0.01 24.14 -13.98
N HIS A 54 0.09 24.81 -15.14
CA HIS A 54 0.56 26.19 -15.29
C HIS A 54 -0.56 27.23 -15.32
N LEU A 55 -1.83 26.79 -15.42
CA LEU A 55 -3.00 27.67 -15.49
C LEU A 55 -3.60 27.89 -14.10
N GLU A 56 -4.06 29.12 -13.83
CA GLU A 56 -4.69 29.44 -12.55
C GLU A 56 -6.01 28.69 -12.35
N LEU A 57 -6.30 28.37 -11.08
CA LEU A 57 -7.50 27.62 -10.68
C LEU A 57 -8.80 28.34 -11.05
N THR A 58 -8.78 29.67 -11.08
CA THR A 58 -9.89 30.54 -11.48
C THR A 58 -10.28 30.31 -12.94
N VAL A 59 -9.30 30.24 -13.84
CA VAL A 59 -9.50 29.98 -15.28
C VAL A 59 -10.03 28.56 -15.53
N LEU A 60 -9.55 27.59 -14.75
CA LEU A 60 -10.00 26.20 -14.83
C LEU A 60 -11.47 26.02 -14.38
N VAL A 61 -11.90 26.77 -13.36
CA VAL A 61 -13.28 26.78 -12.88
C VAL A 61 -14.20 27.51 -13.87
N GLU A 62 -13.77 28.66 -14.38
CA GLU A 62 -14.54 29.46 -15.36
C GLU A 62 -14.81 28.66 -16.64
N ALA A 63 -13.80 27.94 -17.15
CA ALA A 63 -13.96 27.06 -18.32
C ALA A 63 -14.93 25.89 -18.07
N LEU A 64 -15.03 25.39 -16.83
CA LEU A 64 -15.99 24.34 -16.46
C LEU A 64 -17.42 24.88 -16.30
N GLU A 65 -17.57 26.09 -15.77
CA GLU A 65 -18.85 26.77 -15.64
C GLU A 65 -19.44 27.14 -17.01
N GLU A 66 -18.61 27.66 -17.92
CA GLU A 66 -19.02 28.07 -19.27
C GLU A 66 -19.43 26.87 -20.14
N HIS A 67 -18.86 25.69 -19.89
CA HIS A 67 -19.11 24.48 -20.69
C HIS A 67 -19.96 23.43 -19.97
N GLY A 68 -20.67 23.84 -18.90
CA GLY A 68 -21.68 23.01 -18.26
C GLY A 68 -21.15 21.69 -17.70
N SER A 69 -19.96 21.71 -17.09
CA SER A 69 -19.25 20.52 -16.59
C SER A 69 -18.84 19.49 -17.67
N ASP A 70 -18.89 19.82 -18.97
CA ASP A 70 -18.30 19.00 -20.03
C ASP A 70 -16.77 19.19 -20.04
N LEU A 71 -16.07 18.23 -19.41
CA LEU A 71 -14.62 18.19 -19.32
C LEU A 71 -13.94 18.32 -20.70
N ASN A 72 -14.47 17.64 -21.73
CA ASN A 72 -13.80 17.55 -23.02
C ASN A 72 -13.93 18.86 -23.80
N ALA A 73 -15.06 19.56 -23.66
CA ALA A 73 -15.21 20.90 -24.18
C ALA A 73 -14.28 21.89 -23.44
N ALA A 74 -14.27 21.85 -22.10
CA ALA A 74 -13.43 22.74 -21.26
C ALA A 74 -11.95 22.60 -21.60
N MET A 75 -11.49 21.36 -21.77
CA MET A 75 -10.12 21.05 -22.13
C MET A 75 -9.72 21.61 -23.49
N LYS A 76 -10.60 21.54 -24.50
CA LYS A 76 -10.34 22.10 -25.84
C LYS A 76 -10.23 23.63 -25.81
N SER A 77 -11.11 24.29 -25.05
CA SER A 77 -11.08 25.75 -24.88
C SER A 77 -9.77 26.21 -24.23
N LEU A 78 -9.35 25.52 -23.16
CA LEU A 78 -8.09 25.80 -22.47
C LEU A 78 -6.86 25.59 -23.37
N TYR A 79 -6.82 24.51 -24.17
CA TYR A 79 -5.74 24.32 -25.15
C TYR A 79 -5.67 25.44 -26.19
N ALA A 80 -6.82 25.93 -26.67
CA ALA A 80 -6.87 27.03 -27.62
C ALA A 80 -6.36 28.34 -27.00
N LEU A 81 -6.67 28.58 -25.71
CA LEU A 81 -6.21 29.74 -24.96
C LEU A 81 -4.69 29.71 -24.76
N VAL A 82 -4.12 28.57 -24.35
CA VAL A 82 -2.67 28.38 -24.20
C VAL A 82 -1.95 28.57 -25.54
N SER A 83 -2.49 27.99 -26.61
CA SER A 83 -1.90 28.15 -27.96
C SER A 83 -1.90 29.61 -28.43
N ALA A 84 -2.94 30.38 -28.12
CA ALA A 84 -3.02 31.79 -28.45
C ALA A 84 -2.10 32.68 -27.61
N GLU A 85 -1.78 32.27 -26.39
CA GLU A 85 -0.83 32.95 -25.51
C GLU A 85 0.63 32.72 -25.93
N GLU A 86 0.95 31.50 -26.38
CA GLU A 86 2.25 31.15 -26.95
C GLU A 86 2.56 31.94 -28.23
N GLU A 87 1.57 32.13 -29.12
CA GLU A 87 1.77 32.96 -30.32
C GLU A 87 1.96 34.45 -30.01
N ARG A 88 1.32 34.99 -28.95
CA ARG A 88 1.54 36.38 -28.50
C ARG A 88 2.91 36.60 -27.88
N ALA A 89 3.47 35.59 -27.21
CA ALA A 89 4.81 35.66 -26.63
C ALA A 89 5.93 35.69 -27.69
N ALA A 90 5.70 35.10 -28.88
CA ALA A 90 6.65 35.10 -29.99
C ALA A 90 6.76 36.47 -30.71
N GLY A 91 5.65 37.21 -30.84
CA GLY A 91 5.62 38.49 -31.57
C GLY A 91 6.25 39.69 -30.85
N ASN A 92 6.53 39.59 -29.54
CA ASN A 92 6.99 40.72 -28.72
C ASN A 92 8.52 40.79 -28.51
N LYS A 93 9.28 39.89 -29.16
CA LYS A 93 10.73 39.72 -28.94
C LYS A 93 11.64 40.58 -29.84
N GLU A 94 11.13 41.19 -30.92
CA GLU A 94 11.98 41.90 -31.91
C GLU A 94 12.15 43.42 -31.66
N LYS A 95 11.52 44.03 -30.65
CA LYS A 95 11.52 45.50 -30.48
C LYS A 95 12.28 46.04 -29.26
N ALA A 96 12.94 45.19 -28.46
CA ALA A 96 13.58 45.59 -27.21
C ALA A 96 15.13 45.56 -27.23
N ASP A 97 15.77 45.23 -28.36
CA ASP A 97 17.20 44.86 -28.39
C ASP A 97 18.18 45.99 -28.80
N ALA A 98 17.71 47.23 -28.96
CA ALA A 98 18.57 48.32 -29.45
C ALA A 98 19.08 49.32 -28.38
N ALA A 99 18.67 49.19 -27.10
CA ALA A 99 19.06 50.16 -26.05
C ALA A 99 19.66 49.54 -24.78
N GLY A 100 19.72 48.20 -24.66
CA GLY A 100 20.17 47.49 -23.45
C GLY A 100 21.62 47.00 -23.46
N ALA A 101 22.39 47.27 -24.52
CA ALA A 101 23.69 46.64 -24.80
C ALA A 101 24.85 47.00 -23.82
N ALA A 102 24.61 47.71 -22.73
CA ALA A 102 25.63 48.06 -21.73
C ALA A 102 25.58 47.23 -20.43
N PHE A 103 24.60 46.35 -20.24
CA PHE A 103 24.48 45.48 -19.05
C PHE A 103 24.60 43.99 -19.42
N ALA A 104 25.70 43.59 -20.06
CA ALA A 104 25.89 42.21 -20.54
C ALA A 104 26.39 41.21 -19.47
N ALA A 105 26.55 41.62 -18.21
CA ALA A 105 26.88 40.70 -17.12
C ALA A 105 26.19 41.14 -15.83
N LEU A 106 25.15 40.41 -15.42
CA LEU A 106 24.54 40.59 -14.11
C LEU A 106 25.59 40.26 -13.03
N PRO A 107 25.82 41.15 -12.06
CA PRO A 107 26.78 40.91 -10.97
C PRO A 107 26.39 39.65 -10.17
N ALA A 108 27.35 38.74 -9.97
CA ALA A 108 27.10 37.46 -9.32
C ALA A 108 27.27 37.52 -7.79
N SER A 109 28.12 38.42 -7.29
CA SER A 109 28.46 38.57 -5.88
C SER A 109 28.03 39.93 -5.30
N ALA A 110 27.90 39.99 -3.97
CA ALA A 110 27.57 41.23 -3.27
C ALA A 110 28.63 42.33 -3.51
N ASP A 111 29.91 41.96 -3.57
CA ASP A 111 31.00 42.91 -3.85
C ASP A 111 30.93 43.48 -5.27
N ASP A 112 30.47 42.70 -6.25
CA ASP A 112 30.27 43.18 -7.61
C ASP A 112 29.10 44.19 -7.68
N TRP A 113 28.02 43.93 -6.95
CA TRP A 113 26.89 44.87 -6.81
C TRP A 113 27.30 46.17 -6.12
N VAL A 114 28.09 46.09 -5.03
CA VAL A 114 28.63 47.25 -4.32
C VAL A 114 29.56 48.05 -5.24
N SER A 115 30.46 47.36 -5.96
CA SER A 115 31.39 47.99 -6.91
C SER A 115 30.66 48.68 -8.06
N LEU A 116 29.57 48.09 -8.55
CA LEU A 116 28.73 48.66 -9.61
C LEU A 116 27.99 49.90 -9.10
N LEU A 117 27.43 49.85 -7.88
CA LEU A 117 26.77 51.00 -7.25
C LEU A 117 27.75 52.17 -7.05
N VAL A 118 28.93 51.90 -6.47
CA VAL A 118 29.96 52.92 -6.23
C VAL A 118 30.45 53.55 -7.54
N ARG A 119 30.62 52.73 -8.59
CA ARG A 119 30.99 53.21 -9.93
C ARG A 119 29.91 54.09 -10.55
N GLU A 120 28.65 53.69 -10.49
CA GLU A 120 27.54 54.49 -11.06
C GLU A 120 27.33 55.82 -10.30
N VAL A 121 27.52 55.82 -8.97
CA VAL A 121 27.43 57.04 -8.17
C VAL A 121 28.59 57.99 -8.45
N THR A 122 29.82 57.49 -8.57
CA THR A 122 31.01 58.32 -8.83
C THR A 122 31.05 58.92 -10.24
N GLN A 123 30.36 58.30 -11.21
CA GLN A 123 30.23 58.82 -12.58
C GLN A 123 29.05 59.79 -12.78
N SER A 124 28.27 60.05 -11.72
CA SER A 124 27.11 60.94 -11.82
C SER A 124 27.50 62.42 -11.91
N THR A 125 26.72 63.20 -12.68
CA THR A 125 26.98 64.64 -12.89
C THR A 125 26.36 65.55 -11.83
N GLY A 126 25.65 64.98 -10.85
CA GLY A 126 24.94 65.69 -9.80
C GLY A 126 24.14 64.75 -8.89
N THR A 127 23.65 65.26 -7.78
CA THR A 127 22.96 64.46 -6.75
C THR A 127 21.68 63.80 -7.25
N ASP A 128 20.98 64.42 -8.20
CA ASP A 128 19.76 63.87 -8.79
C ASP A 128 20.06 62.72 -9.76
N ASP A 129 21.09 62.86 -10.59
CA ASP A 129 21.58 61.79 -11.49
C ASP A 129 22.11 60.58 -10.69
N ALA A 130 22.81 60.83 -9.58
CA ALA A 130 23.25 59.78 -8.67
C ALA A 130 22.07 58.96 -8.13
N LYS A 131 20.98 59.62 -7.73
CA LYS A 131 19.77 58.95 -7.21
C LYS A 131 19.13 58.06 -8.26
N VAL A 132 18.88 58.59 -9.46
CA VAL A 132 18.28 57.83 -10.57
C VAL A 132 19.12 56.60 -10.92
N ARG A 133 20.45 56.75 -10.93
CA ARG A 133 21.37 55.62 -11.17
C ARG A 133 21.32 54.60 -10.03
N THR A 134 21.33 55.03 -8.77
CA THR A 134 21.23 54.13 -7.61
C THR A 134 19.93 53.36 -7.58
N GLU A 135 18.81 54.02 -7.89
CA GLU A 135 17.48 53.41 -7.98
C GLU A 135 17.48 52.29 -9.04
N ARG A 136 18.00 52.56 -10.24
CA ARG A 136 18.13 51.53 -11.28
C ARG A 136 18.99 50.34 -10.87
N VAL A 137 20.11 50.57 -10.18
CA VAL A 137 20.99 49.48 -9.69
C VAL A 137 20.28 48.65 -8.63
N LEU A 138 19.55 49.29 -7.70
CA LEU A 138 18.79 48.60 -6.65
C LEU A 138 17.59 47.84 -7.21
N GLU A 139 16.86 48.40 -8.17
CA GLU A 139 15.78 47.71 -8.89
C GLU A 139 16.30 46.48 -9.65
N ALA A 140 17.47 46.59 -10.28
CA ALA A 140 18.11 45.45 -10.92
C ALA A 140 18.46 44.38 -9.88
N LEU A 141 19.01 44.77 -8.73
CA LEU A 141 19.36 43.86 -7.64
C LEU A 141 18.09 43.15 -7.10
N GLU A 142 17.01 43.88 -6.86
CA GLU A 142 15.72 43.31 -6.43
C GLU A 142 15.17 42.29 -7.45
N LYS A 143 15.21 42.60 -8.74
CA LYS A 143 14.81 41.66 -9.81
C LYS A 143 15.67 40.40 -9.81
N THR A 144 16.97 40.51 -9.56
CA THR A 144 17.84 39.33 -9.49
C THR A 144 17.63 38.50 -8.22
N LEU A 145 17.40 39.14 -7.08
CA LEU A 145 17.14 38.46 -5.82
C LEU A 145 15.78 37.76 -5.85
N SER A 146 14.74 38.43 -6.37
CA SER A 146 13.42 37.84 -6.53
C SER A 146 13.46 36.66 -7.50
N ALA A 147 14.10 36.78 -8.67
CA ALA A 147 14.26 35.67 -9.60
C ALA A 147 15.02 34.48 -8.98
N ARG A 148 16.09 34.74 -8.23
CA ARG A 148 16.85 33.70 -7.50
C ARG A 148 15.98 33.02 -6.44
N ALA A 149 15.24 33.79 -5.64
CA ALA A 149 14.36 33.24 -4.61
C ALA A 149 13.26 32.35 -5.22
N HIS A 150 12.66 32.76 -6.34
CA HIS A 150 11.68 31.95 -7.06
C HIS A 150 12.31 30.67 -7.62
N GLN A 151 13.52 30.76 -8.18
CA GLN A 151 14.25 29.59 -8.69
C GLN A 151 14.61 28.61 -7.57
N GLU A 152 15.08 29.09 -6.43
CA GLU A 152 15.41 28.26 -5.26
C GLU A 152 14.16 27.63 -4.65
N ALA A 153 13.06 28.37 -4.54
CA ALA A 153 11.78 27.84 -4.09
C ALA A 153 11.26 26.76 -5.05
N GLY A 154 11.36 26.98 -6.36
CA GLY A 154 10.98 26.00 -7.38
C GLY A 154 11.84 24.73 -7.32
N LYS A 155 13.17 24.86 -7.15
CA LYS A 155 14.06 23.71 -6.97
C LYS A 155 13.75 22.91 -5.72
N LYS A 156 13.58 23.59 -4.57
CA LYS A 156 13.22 22.91 -3.30
C LYS A 156 11.88 22.20 -3.41
N PHE A 157 10.88 22.86 -4.00
CA PHE A 157 9.57 22.24 -4.24
C PHE A 157 9.68 20.98 -5.12
N GLN A 158 10.51 21.04 -6.16
CA GLN A 158 10.72 19.91 -7.05
C GLN A 158 11.46 18.75 -6.34
N GLU A 159 12.48 19.06 -5.54
CA GLU A 159 13.20 18.08 -4.72
C GLU A 159 12.27 17.39 -3.71
N GLU A 160 11.46 18.16 -2.99
CA GLU A 160 10.48 17.63 -2.03
C GLU A 160 9.40 16.80 -2.73
N SER A 161 8.89 17.25 -3.88
CA SER A 161 7.92 16.52 -4.69
C SER A 161 8.44 15.14 -5.10
N VAL A 162 9.69 15.08 -5.59
CA VAL A 162 10.33 13.81 -5.94
C VAL A 162 10.54 12.93 -4.70
N ALA A 163 10.97 13.50 -3.58
CA ALA A 163 11.17 12.75 -2.34
C ALA A 163 9.85 12.15 -1.80
N VAL A 164 8.76 12.92 -1.81
CA VAL A 164 7.42 12.46 -1.43
C VAL A 164 6.94 11.36 -2.39
N GLN A 165 7.14 11.54 -3.70
CA GLN A 165 6.76 10.53 -4.69
C GLN A 165 7.49 9.20 -4.48
N GLN A 166 8.80 9.25 -4.16
CA GLN A 166 9.58 8.06 -3.82
C GLN A 166 9.05 7.36 -2.55
N GLN A 167 8.68 8.13 -1.52
CA GLN A 167 8.11 7.58 -0.30
C GLN A 167 6.77 6.89 -0.56
N VAL A 168 5.89 7.49 -1.39
CA VAL A 168 4.63 6.88 -1.80
C VAL A 168 4.88 5.58 -2.56
N GLU A 169 5.84 5.55 -3.48
CA GLU A 169 6.17 4.34 -4.23
C GLU A 169 6.69 3.21 -3.32
N ALA A 170 7.53 3.54 -2.33
CA ALA A 170 7.98 2.60 -1.32
C ALA A 170 6.82 2.02 -0.51
N LEU A 171 5.92 2.89 -0.03
CA LEU A 171 4.72 2.45 0.71
C LEU A 171 3.80 1.56 -0.14
N ILE A 172 3.67 1.83 -1.44
CA ILE A 172 2.90 0.98 -2.36
C ILE A 172 3.55 -0.40 -2.45
N LYS A 173 4.88 -0.47 -2.62
CA LYS A 173 5.63 -1.74 -2.67
C LYS A 173 5.40 -2.54 -1.38
N ASP A 174 5.54 -1.92 -0.23
CA ASP A 174 5.29 -2.56 1.08
C ASP A 174 3.83 -3.03 1.20
N ASN A 175 2.87 -2.21 0.77
CA ASN A 175 1.45 -2.59 0.75
C ASN A 175 1.20 -3.85 -0.10
N THR A 176 1.91 -4.01 -1.23
CA THR A 176 1.80 -5.24 -2.04
C THR A 176 2.37 -6.46 -1.32
N VAL A 177 3.46 -6.29 -0.58
CA VAL A 177 4.07 -7.38 0.22
C VAL A 177 3.12 -7.78 1.35
N LEU A 178 2.54 -6.81 2.05
CA LEU A 178 1.56 -7.07 3.11
C LEU A 178 0.30 -7.76 2.58
N LYS A 179 -0.25 -7.32 1.43
CA LYS A 179 -1.38 -8.01 0.78
C LYS A 179 -1.07 -9.47 0.45
N ARG A 180 0.13 -9.75 -0.08
CA ARG A 180 0.58 -11.12 -0.33
C ARG A 180 0.72 -11.94 0.94
N ALA A 181 1.29 -11.36 2.00
CA ALA A 181 1.43 -12.03 3.29
C ALA A 181 0.06 -12.38 3.90
N VAL A 182 -0.91 -11.46 3.83
CA VAL A 182 -2.28 -11.69 4.30
C VAL A 182 -2.98 -12.79 3.50
N ALA A 183 -2.83 -12.81 2.17
CA ALA A 183 -3.38 -13.88 1.34
C ALA A 183 -2.82 -15.26 1.74
N ILE A 184 -1.50 -15.38 1.90
CA ILE A 184 -0.85 -16.62 2.34
C ILE A 184 -1.35 -17.01 3.74
N GLN A 185 -1.51 -16.05 4.65
CA GLN A 185 -1.99 -16.33 6.00
C GLN A 185 -3.43 -16.85 5.98
N HIS A 186 -4.29 -16.25 5.15
CA HIS A 186 -5.66 -16.69 4.98
C HIS A 186 -5.75 -18.11 4.39
N GLU A 187 -4.94 -18.42 3.36
CA GLU A 187 -4.87 -19.77 2.79
C GLU A 187 -4.44 -20.82 3.82
N ARG A 188 -3.41 -20.51 4.62
CA ARG A 188 -2.95 -21.39 5.70
C ARG A 188 -4.02 -21.61 6.76
N GLN A 189 -4.72 -20.54 7.15
CA GLN A 189 -5.80 -20.63 8.12
C GLN A 189 -6.94 -21.50 7.61
N LYS A 190 -7.34 -21.32 6.35
CA LYS A 190 -8.35 -22.15 5.71
C LYS A 190 -7.94 -23.63 5.68
N ALA A 191 -6.70 -23.93 5.32
CA ALA A 191 -6.20 -25.32 5.32
C ALA A 191 -6.24 -25.97 6.72
N LEU A 192 -5.96 -25.19 7.77
CA LEU A 192 -6.09 -25.66 9.16
C LEU A 192 -7.55 -25.88 9.57
N GLU A 193 -8.46 -25.00 9.14
CA GLU A 193 -9.90 -25.17 9.37
C GLU A 193 -10.44 -26.43 8.68
N ASP A 194 -10.05 -26.68 7.43
CA ASP A 194 -10.42 -27.88 6.67
C ASP A 194 -9.87 -29.16 7.34
N ALA A 195 -8.60 -29.14 7.78
CA ALA A 195 -7.99 -30.25 8.51
C ALA A 195 -8.69 -30.51 9.86
N ASN A 196 -9.08 -29.45 10.57
CA ASN A 196 -9.85 -29.57 11.81
C ASN A 196 -11.23 -30.19 11.56
N GLN A 197 -11.93 -29.82 10.49
CA GLN A 197 -13.20 -30.44 10.13
C GLN A 197 -13.05 -31.95 9.86
N GLN A 198 -12.00 -32.34 9.12
CA GLN A 198 -11.69 -33.75 8.87
C GLN A 198 -11.36 -34.49 10.16
N LEU A 199 -10.58 -33.86 11.05
CA LEU A 199 -10.23 -34.43 12.34
C LEU A 199 -11.48 -34.67 13.20
N GLU A 200 -12.39 -33.70 13.27
CA GLU A 200 -13.66 -33.84 14.00
C GLU A 200 -14.54 -34.96 13.40
N PHE A 201 -14.59 -35.07 12.07
CA PHE A 201 -15.29 -36.18 11.42
C PHE A 201 -14.69 -37.54 11.81
N LEU A 202 -13.36 -37.68 11.77
CA LEU A 202 -12.69 -38.91 12.17
C LEU A 202 -12.89 -39.23 13.65
N LYS A 203 -12.83 -38.22 14.54
CA LYS A 203 -13.11 -38.39 15.97
C LYS A 203 -14.51 -38.96 16.21
N GLN A 204 -15.50 -38.61 15.41
CA GLN A 204 -16.85 -39.17 15.50
C GLN A 204 -16.96 -40.59 14.92
N LEU A 205 -16.19 -40.90 13.88
CA LEU A 205 -16.25 -42.18 13.18
C LEU A 205 -15.51 -43.31 13.92
N VAL A 206 -14.39 -43.00 14.57
CA VAL A 206 -13.58 -43.95 15.36
C VAL A 206 -14.42 -44.70 16.42
N PRO A 207 -15.22 -44.06 17.29
CA PRO A 207 -16.01 -44.78 18.29
C PRO A 207 -17.07 -45.69 17.66
N GLN A 208 -17.66 -45.30 16.53
CA GLN A 208 -18.62 -46.15 15.82
C GLN A 208 -17.97 -47.47 15.34
N TYR A 209 -16.76 -47.40 14.79
CA TYR A 209 -16.01 -48.60 14.41
C TYR A 209 -15.55 -49.41 15.62
N GLN A 210 -15.12 -48.76 16.70
CA GLN A 210 -14.76 -49.45 17.95
C GLN A 210 -15.94 -50.24 18.53
N GLU A 211 -17.15 -49.67 18.52
CA GLU A 211 -18.36 -50.38 18.94
C GLU A 211 -18.71 -51.55 18.02
N LYS A 212 -18.58 -51.36 16.70
CA LYS A 212 -18.82 -52.44 15.74
C LYS A 212 -17.86 -53.62 15.95
N VAL A 213 -16.59 -53.35 16.23
CA VAL A 213 -15.58 -54.38 16.55
C VAL A 213 -15.97 -55.09 17.85
N ARG A 214 -16.27 -54.35 18.92
CA ARG A 214 -16.71 -54.93 20.20
C ARG A 214 -17.92 -55.85 20.04
N ASN A 215 -18.91 -55.45 19.26
CA ASN A 215 -20.11 -56.27 18.99
C ASN A 215 -19.76 -57.56 18.25
N LEU A 216 -18.88 -57.50 17.24
CA LEU A 216 -18.43 -58.69 16.51
C LEU A 216 -17.61 -59.63 17.40
N GLU A 217 -16.77 -59.10 18.28
CA GLU A 217 -16.02 -59.88 19.26
C GLU A 217 -16.96 -60.65 20.20
N VAL A 218 -17.98 -59.96 20.75
CA VAL A 218 -18.99 -60.59 21.62
C VAL A 218 -19.79 -61.66 20.87
N ASN A 219 -20.21 -61.38 19.62
CA ASN A 219 -20.94 -62.35 18.81
C ASN A 219 -20.09 -63.59 18.49
N ASN A 220 -18.83 -63.41 18.11
CA ASN A 220 -17.91 -64.52 17.86
C ASN A 220 -17.67 -65.34 19.13
N TYR A 221 -17.53 -64.68 20.29
CA TYR A 221 -17.40 -65.38 21.56
C TYR A 221 -18.65 -66.21 21.90
N ALA A 222 -19.85 -65.64 21.73
CA ALA A 222 -21.11 -66.34 21.96
C ALA A 222 -21.26 -67.56 21.04
N LEU A 223 -20.94 -67.42 19.75
CA LEU A 223 -20.95 -68.52 18.80
C LEU A 223 -19.93 -69.60 19.16
N LYS A 224 -18.71 -69.22 19.57
CA LYS A 224 -17.69 -70.17 20.03
C LYS A 224 -18.18 -70.97 21.24
N LEU A 225 -18.79 -70.30 22.22
CA LEU A 225 -19.34 -70.95 23.41
C LEU A 225 -20.47 -71.93 23.04
N GLN A 226 -21.34 -71.56 22.10
CA GLN A 226 -22.40 -72.44 21.60
C GLN A 226 -21.83 -73.66 20.87
N LEU A 227 -20.78 -73.49 20.06
CA LEU A 227 -20.09 -74.60 19.39
C LEU A 227 -19.47 -75.56 20.40
N GLU A 228 -18.75 -75.04 21.41
CA GLU A 228 -18.19 -75.87 22.48
C GLU A 228 -19.30 -76.62 23.25
N GLN A 229 -20.42 -75.97 23.57
CA GLN A 229 -21.56 -76.64 24.21
C GLN A 229 -22.17 -77.75 23.36
N MET A 230 -22.24 -77.59 22.03
CA MET A 230 -22.71 -78.64 21.12
C MET A 230 -21.71 -79.80 21.00
N GLU A 231 -20.41 -79.52 20.96
CA GLU A 231 -19.35 -80.55 20.93
C GLU A 231 -19.34 -81.37 22.23
N HIS A 232 -19.41 -80.71 23.39
CA HIS A 232 -19.48 -81.39 24.68
C HIS A 232 -20.85 -82.04 24.92
N GLY A 233 -21.94 -81.45 24.42
CA GLY A 233 -23.29 -82.02 24.43
C GLY A 233 -23.42 -83.27 23.55
N ASN A 234 -22.74 -83.32 22.41
CA ASN A 234 -22.61 -84.53 21.59
C ASN A 234 -21.80 -85.65 22.27
N SER A 235 -20.97 -85.32 23.27
CA SER A 235 -20.30 -86.31 24.11
C SER A 235 -21.17 -86.83 25.27
N MET A 236 -22.28 -86.16 25.60
CA MET A 236 -23.21 -86.56 26.68
C MET A 236 -24.52 -87.18 26.16
N MET A 237 -24.74 -87.17 24.85
CA MET A 237 -25.82 -87.90 24.19
C MET A 237 -25.26 -89.22 23.61
N PRO A 238 -25.81 -90.40 23.93
CA PRO A 238 -25.35 -91.64 23.33
C PRO A 238 -25.59 -91.55 21.83
N GLN A 239 -24.53 -91.76 21.03
CA GLN A 239 -24.58 -91.85 19.57
C GLN A 239 -25.80 -92.64 19.12
N ARG A 240 -26.87 -91.94 18.72
CA ARG A 240 -27.91 -92.53 17.88
C ARG A 240 -27.35 -92.53 16.47
N PHE A 241 -26.46 -93.49 16.20
CA PHE A 241 -26.25 -93.96 14.83
C PHE A 241 -27.63 -94.33 14.29
N ASN A 242 -28.01 -93.78 13.13
CA ASN A 242 -29.13 -94.32 12.36
C ASN A 242 -28.71 -95.72 11.91
N PRO A 243 -29.38 -96.80 12.36
CA PRO A 243 -29.17 -98.10 11.74
C PRO A 243 -29.89 -98.08 10.39
N ASP A 244 -29.29 -98.75 9.42
CA ASP A 244 -29.86 -99.08 8.10
C ASP A 244 -29.88 -97.95 7.07
N VAL A 245 -28.75 -97.85 6.38
CA VAL A 245 -28.75 -97.65 4.92
C VAL A 245 -28.06 -98.88 4.32
N PHE A 246 -28.88 -99.81 3.81
CA PHE A 246 -28.48 -100.81 2.81
C PHE A 246 -28.71 -100.24 1.41
#